data_AF-A0A3B3WKC6-F1
#
_entry.id   AF-A0A3B3WKC6-F1
#
_cell.length_a   1.000
_cell.length_b   1.000
_cell.length_c   1.000
_cell.angle_alpha   90.00
_cell.angle_beta   90.00
_cell.angle_gamma   90.00
#
_symmetry.space_group_name_H-M   'P 1'
#
loop_
_entity.id
_entity.type
_entity.pdbx_description
1 polymer ?
#
loop_
_entity_poly.entity_id
_entity_poly.type
_entity_poly.pdbx_seq_one_letter_code
_entity_poly.pdbx_strand_id
1 'polypeptide(L)'
;MKMDPLNNLQVAVKNNIDVFYFSCQYPISMLFVEDGKMERQVFLATWKDISNDNEAQFQIKDCHLNAASNKLQGSNIFTIAKRTVDGQDMLYQSTKLSNGIWVLAELRVQTGNPTFTVSLAQQTVWSNHCSDCAANY
;
A
#
# COMPACT_ATOMS: atom_id res chain seq x y z
N MET A 1 6.50 -17.91 -10.59
CA MET A 1 5.14 -18.46 -10.32
C MET A 1 4.22 -17.27 -10.09
N LYS A 2 3.19 -17.05 -10.91
CA LYS A 2 2.22 -15.97 -10.68
C LYS A 2 1.19 -16.48 -9.67
N MET A 3 1.13 -15.86 -8.51
CA MET A 3 0.12 -16.16 -7.50
C MET A 3 -1.17 -15.42 -7.86
N ASP A 4 -2.29 -16.14 -7.91
CA ASP A 4 -3.61 -15.57 -8.17
C ASP A 4 -4.61 -16.09 -7.13
N PRO A 5 -5.07 -15.26 -6.17
CA PRO A 5 -4.72 -13.84 -5.98
C PRO A 5 -3.29 -13.66 -5.42
N LEU A 6 -2.77 -12.43 -5.53
CA LEU A 6 -1.40 -12.07 -5.12
C LEU A 6 -1.07 -12.46 -3.67
N ASN A 7 -2.05 -12.38 -2.78
CA ASN A 7 -1.92 -12.63 -1.35
C ASN A 7 -2.31 -14.06 -0.93
N ASN A 8 -2.42 -14.98 -1.88
CA ASN A 8 -2.64 -16.38 -1.57
C ASN A 8 -1.40 -16.96 -0.85
N LEU A 9 -1.60 -17.83 0.14
CA LEU A 9 -0.55 -18.53 0.86
C LEU A 9 -0.92 -20.02 0.87
N GLN A 10 -0.08 -20.84 0.24
CA GLN A 10 -0.22 -22.30 0.28
C GLN A 10 0.54 -22.85 1.48
N VAL A 11 -0.14 -23.65 2.29
CA VAL A 11 0.37 -24.17 3.55
C VAL A 11 0.30 -25.69 3.53
N ALA A 12 1.39 -26.32 3.98
CA ALA A 12 1.46 -27.75 4.24
C ALA A 12 1.80 -27.96 5.73
N VAL A 13 0.97 -28.69 6.45
CA VAL A 13 1.16 -29.03 7.86
C VAL A 13 1.34 -30.54 7.99
N LYS A 14 2.50 -30.97 8.48
CA LYS A 14 2.83 -32.39 8.66
C LYS A 14 2.77 -32.78 10.14
N ASN A 15 2.13 -33.90 10.43
CA ASN A 15 2.22 -34.57 11.73
C ASN A 15 2.67 -36.04 11.57
N ASN A 16 2.52 -36.84 12.63
CA ASN A 16 2.87 -38.27 12.63
C ASN A 16 1.83 -39.17 11.93
N ILE A 17 0.72 -38.62 11.45
CA ILE A 17 -0.33 -39.34 10.71
C ILE A 17 -0.20 -39.06 9.21
N ASP A 18 -0.22 -37.77 8.81
CA ASP A 18 -0.18 -37.38 7.40
C ASP A 18 0.27 -35.90 7.20
N VAL A 19 0.26 -35.44 5.95
CA VAL A 19 0.47 -34.06 5.53
C VAL A 19 -0.87 -33.46 5.07
N PHE A 20 -1.27 -32.36 5.71
CA PHE A 20 -2.48 -31.61 5.38
C PHE A 20 -2.12 -30.37 4.57
N TYR A 21 -2.82 -30.16 3.47
CA TYR A 21 -2.64 -29.01 2.59
C TYR A 21 -3.86 -28.11 2.66
N PHE A 22 -3.63 -26.81 2.78
CA PHE A 22 -4.67 -25.80 2.64
C PHE A 22 -4.08 -24.50 2.08
N SER A 23 -4.95 -23.58 1.68
CA SER A 23 -4.57 -22.23 1.29
C SER A 23 -5.35 -21.20 2.10
N CYS A 24 -4.71 -20.09 2.43
CA CYS A 24 -5.35 -18.94 3.04
C CYS A 24 -4.88 -17.66 2.36
N GLN A 25 -5.65 -16.58 2.48
CA GLN A 25 -5.25 -15.26 2.02
C GLN A 25 -4.80 -14.44 3.22
N TYR A 26 -3.58 -13.90 3.17
CA TYR A 26 -3.11 -13.01 4.22
C TYR A 26 -3.45 -11.55 3.86
N PRO A 27 -3.78 -10.70 4.85
CA PRO A 27 -3.98 -9.28 4.60
C PRO A 27 -2.63 -8.60 4.31
N ILE A 28 -2.57 -7.84 3.21
CA ILE A 28 -1.34 -7.15 2.75
C ILE A 28 -0.76 -6.23 3.82
N SER A 29 -1.60 -5.69 4.71
CA SER A 29 -1.17 -4.81 5.80
C SER A 29 -0.18 -5.46 6.77
N MET A 30 -0.12 -6.80 6.85
CA MET A 30 0.90 -7.51 7.62
C MET A 30 2.31 -7.34 7.06
N LEU A 31 2.44 -6.95 5.79
CA LEU A 31 3.73 -6.72 5.14
C LEU A 31 4.23 -5.28 5.27
N PHE A 32 3.45 -4.37 5.88
CA PHE A 32 3.87 -2.98 6.05
C PHE A 32 4.92 -2.87 7.17
N VAL A 33 6.06 -2.28 6.85
CA VAL A 33 7.20 -2.16 7.75
C VAL A 33 7.26 -0.81 8.46
N GLU A 34 7.90 -0.78 9.63
CA GLU A 34 7.98 0.41 10.50
C GLU A 34 8.77 1.57 9.87
N ASP A 35 9.74 1.27 9.00
CA ASP A 35 10.50 2.26 8.22
C ASP A 35 9.74 2.74 6.96
N GLY A 36 8.40 2.69 6.98
CA GLY A 36 7.52 3.13 5.89
C GLY A 36 7.18 4.62 5.89
N LYS A 37 7.76 5.42 6.79
CA LYS A 37 7.54 6.87 6.85
C LYS A 37 8.52 7.59 5.93
N MET A 38 8.03 8.02 4.77
CA MET A 38 8.82 8.77 3.79
C MET A 38 9.01 10.24 4.21
N GLU A 39 10.15 10.83 3.90
CA GLU A 39 10.37 12.26 4.08
C GLU A 39 9.50 13.08 3.12
N ARG A 40 9.00 14.23 3.58
CA ARG A 40 8.07 15.07 2.80
C ARG A 40 8.63 15.52 1.45
N GLN A 41 9.92 15.84 1.38
CA GLN A 41 10.55 16.25 0.12
C GLN A 41 10.63 15.09 -0.87
N VAL A 42 11.02 13.91 -0.39
CA VAL A 42 11.09 12.68 -1.18
C VAL A 42 9.69 12.29 -1.68
N PHE A 43 8.67 12.35 -0.81
CA PHE A 43 7.28 12.06 -1.20
C PHE A 43 6.82 12.91 -2.39
N LEU A 44 7.05 14.22 -2.34
CA LEU A 44 6.62 15.13 -3.41
C LEU A 44 7.40 14.90 -4.70
N ALA A 45 8.66 14.50 -4.63
CA ALA A 45 9.46 14.15 -5.80
C ALA A 45 8.92 12.85 -6.43
N THR A 46 8.76 11.79 -5.63
CA THR A 46 8.26 10.48 -6.09
C THR A 46 6.83 10.58 -6.63
N TRP A 47 5.94 11.29 -5.96
CA TRP A 47 4.55 11.46 -6.41
C TRP A 47 4.45 12.15 -7.78
N LYS A 48 5.33 13.10 -8.08
CA LYS A 48 5.37 13.78 -9.38
C LYS A 48 5.95 12.91 -10.49
N ASP A 49 6.79 11.94 -10.14
CA ASP A 49 7.47 11.07 -11.10
C ASP A 49 6.61 9.88 -11.52
N ILE A 50 5.64 9.48 -10.69
CA ILE A 50 4.71 8.40 -11.01
C ILE A 50 3.73 8.88 -12.09
N SER A 51 3.66 8.15 -13.21
CA SER A 51 2.67 8.42 -14.26
C SER A 51 1.24 8.16 -13.77
N ASN A 52 0.28 8.97 -14.22
CA ASN A 52 -1.14 8.84 -13.83
C ASN A 52 -1.74 7.48 -14.22
N ASP A 53 -1.17 6.77 -15.21
CA ASP A 53 -1.60 5.42 -15.59
C ASP A 53 -1.39 4.37 -14.48
N ASN A 54 -0.49 4.66 -13.53
CA ASN A 54 -0.23 3.82 -12.35
C ASN A 54 -1.05 4.22 -11.13
N GLU A 55 -1.96 5.18 -11.26
CA GLU A 55 -2.85 5.62 -10.19
C GLU A 55 -4.15 4.82 -10.21
N ALA A 56 -4.46 4.14 -9.10
CA ALA A 56 -5.74 3.47 -8.90
C ALA A 56 -6.57 4.24 -7.86
N GLN A 57 -7.82 4.55 -8.20
CA GLN A 57 -8.73 5.29 -7.33
C GLN A 57 -9.81 4.39 -6.73
N PHE A 58 -10.02 4.53 -5.42
CA PHE A 58 -10.97 3.76 -4.64
C PHE A 58 -11.86 4.68 -3.81
N GLN A 59 -13.10 4.28 -3.56
CA GLN A 59 -14.02 4.99 -2.67
C GLN A 59 -14.24 4.19 -1.40
N ILE A 60 -14.02 4.82 -0.24
CA ILE A 60 -14.29 4.25 1.08
C ILE A 60 -15.48 5.01 1.67
N LYS A 61 -16.55 4.32 2.03
CA LYS A 61 -17.74 4.91 2.65
C LYS A 61 -17.68 4.83 4.18
N ASP A 62 -18.39 5.72 4.85
CA ASP A 62 -18.66 5.69 6.30
C ASP A 62 -17.42 5.70 7.20
N CYS A 63 -16.47 6.60 6.95
CA CYS A 63 -15.25 6.72 7.75
C CYS A 63 -15.13 8.11 8.43
N HIS A 64 -14.38 8.19 9.54
CA HIS A 64 -14.12 9.44 10.27
C HIS A 64 -12.64 9.76 10.24
N LEU A 65 -12.29 10.96 9.75
CA LEU A 65 -10.91 11.41 9.49
C LEU A 65 -9.90 11.20 10.63
N ASN A 66 -10.23 11.71 11.82
CA ASN A 66 -9.30 11.68 12.96
C ASN A 66 -9.11 10.25 13.50
N ALA A 67 -10.15 9.41 13.40
CA ALA A 67 -10.03 7.99 13.73
C ALA A 67 -9.23 7.23 12.64
N ALA A 68 -9.38 7.62 11.37
CA ALA A 68 -8.70 7.01 10.25
C ALA A 68 -7.18 7.18 10.33
N SER A 69 -6.67 8.40 10.54
CA SER A 69 -5.21 8.63 10.58
C SER A 69 -4.52 7.84 11.70
N ASN A 70 -5.12 7.78 12.90
CA ASN A 70 -4.55 7.01 14.02
C ASN A 70 -4.58 5.50 13.74
N LYS A 71 -5.67 5.01 13.16
CA LYS A 71 -5.82 3.59 12.79
C LYS A 71 -4.83 3.17 11.69
N LEU A 72 -4.65 4.04 10.69
CA LEU A 72 -3.70 3.85 9.60
C LEU A 72 -2.26 3.85 10.12
N GLN A 73 -1.91 4.79 11.01
CA GLN A 73 -0.58 4.81 11.63
C GLN A 73 -0.31 3.54 12.45
N GLY A 74 -1.29 3.03 13.20
CA GLY A 74 -1.18 1.75 13.90
C GLY A 74 -1.01 0.53 12.98
N SER A 75 -1.21 0.70 11.68
CA SER A 75 -0.98 -0.32 10.64
C SER A 75 0.22 0.01 9.75
N ASN A 76 1.16 0.85 10.20
CA ASN A 76 2.34 1.28 9.43
C ASN A 76 2.02 2.03 8.12
N ILE A 77 0.92 2.80 8.12
CA ILE A 77 0.58 3.77 7.07
C ILE A 77 0.73 5.17 7.65
N PHE A 78 1.69 5.94 7.15
CA PHE A 78 2.13 7.18 7.78
C PHE A 78 1.62 8.40 7.03
N THR A 79 0.90 9.29 7.72
CA THR A 79 0.53 10.59 7.17
C THR A 79 1.75 11.52 7.14
N ILE A 80 2.16 11.92 5.94
CA ILE A 80 3.35 12.76 5.66
C ILE A 80 2.98 14.24 5.63
N ALA A 81 1.82 14.56 5.06
CA ALA A 81 1.31 15.92 5.00
C ALA A 81 -0.22 15.91 5.00
N LYS A 82 -0.78 16.99 5.55
CA LYS A 82 -2.21 17.31 5.46
C LYS A 82 -2.35 18.69 4.84
N ARG A 83 -3.30 18.84 3.92
CA ARG A 83 -3.72 20.12 3.35
C ARG A 83 -5.23 20.22 3.38
N THR A 84 -5.75 21.43 3.46
CA THR A 84 -7.18 21.70 3.31
C THR A 84 -7.33 22.61 2.10
N VAL A 85 -8.09 22.17 1.10
CA VAL A 85 -8.32 22.89 -0.16
C VAL A 85 -9.83 22.91 -0.39
N ASP A 86 -10.43 24.08 -0.57
CA ASP A 86 -11.87 24.26 -0.84
C ASP A 86 -12.80 23.50 0.13
N GLY A 87 -12.41 23.42 1.41
CA GLY A 87 -13.16 22.68 2.45
C GLY A 87 -13.01 21.16 2.38
N GLN A 88 -12.10 20.65 1.56
CA GLN A 88 -11.71 19.25 1.48
C GLN A 88 -10.34 19.04 2.15
N ASP A 89 -10.26 18.05 3.02
CA ASP A 89 -9.00 17.62 3.62
C ASP A 89 -8.32 16.60 2.71
N MET A 90 -7.06 16.86 2.36
CA MET A 90 -6.19 15.99 1.58
C MET A 90 -5.04 15.50 2.46
N LEU A 91 -4.92 14.18 2.60
CA LEU A 91 -3.88 13.54 3.38
C LEU A 91 -2.96 12.76 2.43
N TYR A 92 -1.68 13.07 2.52
CA TYR A 92 -0.64 12.38 1.78
C TYR A 92 0.00 11.34 2.69
N GLN A 93 -0.01 10.09 2.28
CA GLN A 93 0.39 8.97 3.11
C GLN A 93 1.40 8.09 2.40
N SER A 94 2.35 7.54 3.15
CA SER A 94 3.30 6.55 2.65
C SER A 94 3.24 5.28 3.47
N THR A 95 3.53 4.16 2.81
CA THR A 95 3.89 2.91 3.46
C THR A 95 4.92 2.18 2.61
N LYS A 96 5.66 1.27 3.24
CA LYS A 96 6.68 0.45 2.61
C LYS A 96 6.35 -1.00 2.89
N LEU A 97 6.45 -1.84 1.86
CA LEU A 97 6.28 -3.28 1.97
C LEU A 97 7.60 -3.93 2.40
N SER A 98 7.55 -5.10 3.01
CA SER A 98 8.73 -5.88 3.43
C SER A 98 9.69 -6.25 2.30
N ASN A 99 9.22 -6.24 1.05
CA ASN A 99 10.04 -6.44 -0.14
C ASN A 99 10.68 -5.14 -0.68
N GLY A 100 10.54 -4.02 0.02
CA GLY A 100 11.14 -2.73 -0.33
C GLY A 100 10.31 -1.84 -1.26
N ILE A 101 9.15 -2.29 -1.73
CA ILE A 101 8.27 -1.49 -2.58
C ILE A 101 7.61 -0.37 -1.75
N TRP A 102 7.62 0.84 -2.31
CA TRP A 102 6.93 2.00 -1.74
C TRP A 102 5.53 2.14 -2.33
N VAL A 103 4.56 2.35 -1.45
CA VAL A 103 3.18 2.67 -1.81
C VAL A 103 2.87 4.06 -1.27
N LEU A 104 2.42 4.94 -2.15
CA LEU A 104 2.00 6.29 -1.84
C LEU A 104 0.48 6.37 -1.99
N ALA A 105 -0.16 7.12 -1.10
CA ALA A 105 -1.60 7.33 -1.15
C ALA A 105 -1.94 8.82 -0.97
N GLU A 106 -2.92 9.28 -1.74
CA GLU A 106 -3.65 10.52 -1.48
C GLU A 106 -5.06 10.15 -1.00
N LEU A 107 -5.40 10.53 0.23
CA LEU A 107 -6.72 10.39 0.81
C LEU A 107 -7.41 11.75 0.78
N ARG A 108 -8.48 11.85 0.00
CA ARG A 108 -9.33 13.04 -0.11
C ARG A 108 -10.61 12.88 0.68
N VAL A 109 -10.96 13.89 1.45
CA VAL A 109 -12.10 13.90 2.35
C VAL A 109 -12.90 15.17 2.16
N GLN A 110 -14.18 15.04 1.83
CA GLN A 110 -15.05 16.19 1.69
C GLN A 110 -15.86 16.38 2.97
N THR A 111 -15.79 17.59 3.54
CA THR A 111 -16.57 17.94 4.74
C THR A 111 -18.06 17.77 4.45
N GLY A 112 -18.76 16.96 5.25
CA GLY A 112 -20.19 16.67 5.08
C GLY A 112 -20.52 15.47 4.18
N ASN A 113 -19.52 14.85 3.54
CA ASN A 113 -19.69 13.61 2.78
C ASN A 113 -18.96 12.47 3.50
N PRO A 114 -19.63 11.36 3.86
CA PRO A 114 -18.98 10.22 4.52
C PRO A 114 -18.10 9.39 3.57
N THR A 115 -17.96 9.79 2.30
CA THR A 115 -17.15 9.09 1.30
C THR A 115 -15.76 9.71 1.18
N PHE A 116 -14.74 8.86 1.28
CA PHE A 116 -13.34 9.17 1.06
C PHE A 116 -12.92 8.65 -0.31
N THR A 117 -12.12 9.44 -1.02
CA THR A 117 -11.45 8.97 -2.23
C THR A 117 -9.99 8.69 -1.89
N VAL A 118 -9.53 7.48 -2.19
CA VAL A 118 -8.13 7.08 -2.05
C VAL A 118 -7.54 6.87 -3.42
N SER A 119 -6.53 7.66 -3.76
CA SER A 119 -5.67 7.45 -4.90
C SER A 119 -4.41 6.72 -4.45
N LEU A 120 -4.17 5.53 -4.98
CA LEU A 120 -2.98 4.73 -4.72
C LEU A 120 -2.04 4.82 -5.90
N ALA A 121 -0.80 5.19 -5.62
CA ALA A 121 0.30 5.19 -6.56
C ALA A 121 1.38 4.27 -6.03
N GLN A 122 1.77 3.27 -6.81
CA GLN A 122 2.88 2.38 -6.46
C GLN A 122 4.11 2.75 -7.27
N GLN A 123 5.24 2.90 -6.60
CA GLN A 123 6.50 2.93 -7.31
C GLN A 123 6.90 1.48 -7.57
N THR A 124 6.64 0.98 -8.78
CA THR A 124 7.26 -0.25 -9.21
C THR A 124 8.75 0.02 -9.26
N VAL A 125 9.49 -0.42 -8.24
CA VAL A 125 10.94 -0.51 -8.35
C VAL A 125 11.17 -1.56 -9.42
N TRP A 126 11.32 -1.12 -10.66
CA TRP A 126 12.07 -1.89 -11.65
C TRP A 126 13.45 -2.02 -11.04
N SER A 127 13.67 -3.11 -10.31
CA SER A 127 15.00 -3.45 -9.84
C SER A 127 15.85 -3.52 -11.10
N ASN A 128 16.77 -2.55 -11.26
CA ASN A 128 17.94 -2.64 -12.13
C ASN A 128 18.89 -3.76 -11.65
N HIS A 129 18.32 -4.93 -11.36
CA HIS A 129 18.95 -6.15 -10.87
C HIS A 129 18.30 -7.41 -11.47
N CYS A 130 17.27 -7.27 -12.32
CA CYS A 130 16.69 -8.39 -13.06
C CYS A 130 16.79 -8.16 -14.57
N SER A 131 17.98 -7.76 -15.03
CA SER A 131 18.37 -7.84 -16.45
C SER A 131 19.36 -8.98 -16.71
N ASP A 132 20.03 -9.49 -15.66
CA ASP A 132 21.09 -10.50 -15.83
C ASP A 132 20.63 -11.96 -15.62
N CYS A 133 19.38 -12.21 -15.20
CA CYS A 133 18.87 -13.58 -15.02
C CYS A 133 18.04 -14.11 -16.20
N ALA A 134 17.83 -13.32 -17.26
CA ALA A 134 17.03 -13.72 -18.43
C ALA A 134 17.87 -14.12 -19.67
N ALA A 135 19.17 -14.36 -19.49
CA ALA A 135 20.08 -14.70 -20.60
C ALA A 135 20.63 -16.14 -20.59
N ASN A 136 20.17 -17.03 -19.70
CA ASN A 136 20.57 -18.44 -19.73
C ASN A 136 19.38 -19.34 -19.38
N TYR A 137 18.53 -19.62 -20.38
CA TYR A 137 17.96 -20.94 -20.69
C TYR A 137 17.32 -20.90 -22.07
#